data_AF-A0A443P9G0-F1
#
_entry.id   AF-A0A443P9G0-F1
#
_cell.length_a   1.000
_cell.length_b   1.000
_cell.length_c   1.000
_cell.angle_alpha   90.00
_cell.angle_beta   90.00
_cell.angle_gamma   90.00
#
_symmetry.space_group_name_H-M   'P 1'
#
loop_
_entity.id
_entity.type
_entity.pdbx_description
1 polymer ?
#
loop_
_entity_poly.entity_id
_entity_poly.type
_entity_poly.pdbx_seq_one_letter_code
_entity_poly.pdbx_strand_id
1 'polypeptide(L)'
;MIGRKKVLVTLMKFNRSEVRFCKRTANKSLRHPPQSSSVPSLLRFSTMNQEYDYLFKLLLIGDSGVGKSCLLLRFADDSYLESYISTIGVDFKIRTVEQDGKTIKLQIWDTAGQERFRTITSSYYRGAHGIIVVYDVTDQESFNNVKQWLNEIDRYASENVNKLLVGNKCDLTANKVVSSETAKAFADEIGIPFMETSAKSATNVEQAFMAMAAEIKNRMASQPAMNNARPPTVQIRGQPVTQKASCCSSS
;
A
#
# COMPACT_ATOMS: atom_id res chain seq x y z
N MET A 1 -20.09 -2.92 -42.66
CA MET A 1 -19.38 -1.66 -42.40
C MET A 1 -19.12 -1.56 -40.90
N ILE A 2 -17.84 -1.38 -40.53
CA ILE A 2 -17.29 -0.62 -39.37
C ILE A 2 -17.85 -0.98 -37.98
N GLY A 3 -17.10 -1.45 -36.99
CA GLY A 3 -15.66 -1.62 -36.82
C GLY A 3 -15.42 -1.99 -35.35
N ARG A 4 -14.78 -3.14 -35.10
CA ARG A 4 -14.41 -3.63 -33.77
C ARG A 4 -13.34 -2.71 -33.16
N LYS A 5 -13.67 -1.93 -32.13
CA LYS A 5 -12.66 -1.21 -31.32
C LYS A 5 -11.91 -2.24 -30.46
N LYS A 6 -10.68 -2.54 -30.86
CA LYS A 6 -9.69 -3.23 -30.01
C LYS A 6 -9.41 -2.35 -28.79
N VAL A 7 -9.73 -2.84 -27.61
CA VAL A 7 -9.25 -2.28 -26.35
C VAL A 7 -7.77 -2.64 -26.25
N LEU A 8 -6.92 -1.61 -26.31
CA LEU A 8 -5.48 -1.74 -26.16
C LEU A 8 -5.18 -1.98 -24.68
N VAL A 9 -4.90 -3.23 -24.33
CA VAL A 9 -4.32 -3.60 -23.03
C VAL A 9 -2.86 -3.17 -23.04
N THR A 10 -2.55 -2.03 -22.41
CA THR A 10 -1.16 -1.65 -22.14
C THR A 10 -0.67 -2.46 -20.95
N LEU A 11 -0.13 -3.65 -21.26
CA LEU A 11 0.66 -4.45 -20.34
C LEU A 11 1.95 -3.67 -20.06
N MET A 12 2.10 -3.10 -18.86
CA MET A 12 3.40 -2.58 -18.40
C MET A 12 4.39 -3.74 -18.34
N LYS A 13 5.20 -3.87 -19.40
CA LYS A 13 6.35 -4.76 -19.44
C LYS A 13 7.41 -4.18 -18.52
N PHE A 14 7.68 -4.94 -17.45
CA PHE A 14 8.85 -4.85 -16.60
C PHE A 14 10.11 -4.81 -17.48
N ASN A 15 10.82 -3.67 -17.53
CA ASN A 15 12.04 -3.56 -18.30
C ASN A 15 13.23 -4.00 -17.42
N ARG A 16 13.79 -5.15 -17.78
CA ARG A 16 14.89 -5.82 -17.08
C ARG A 16 16.08 -5.85 -18.03
N SER A 17 16.81 -4.75 -18.16
CA SER A 17 18.06 -4.74 -18.94
C SER A 17 18.86 -3.44 -18.77
N GLU A 18 19.73 -3.40 -17.76
CA GLU A 18 21.02 -2.71 -17.88
C GLU A 18 22.10 -3.56 -17.19
N VAL A 19 22.63 -4.53 -17.93
CA VAL A 19 23.96 -5.10 -17.68
C VAL A 19 24.70 -4.95 -19.00
N ARG A 20 25.52 -3.89 -19.09
CA ARG A 20 26.35 -3.61 -20.25
C ARG A 20 27.70 -4.30 -20.03
N PHE A 21 27.93 -5.40 -20.76
CA PHE A 21 29.24 -6.04 -20.88
C PHE A 21 29.72 -5.82 -22.31
N CYS A 22 30.87 -5.17 -22.50
CA CYS A 22 31.65 -5.31 -23.73
C CYS A 22 33.15 -5.20 -23.42
N LYS A 23 33.87 -6.21 -23.92
CA LYS A 23 35.28 -6.53 -23.72
C LYS A 23 36.19 -5.58 -24.51
N ARG A 24 37.40 -5.33 -24.00
CA ARG A 24 38.62 -5.30 -24.82
C ARG A 24 39.85 -5.74 -24.01
N THR A 25 40.67 -6.50 -24.71
CA THR A 25 41.85 -7.29 -24.36
C THR A 25 43.09 -6.49 -23.95
N ALA A 26 43.85 -7.00 -22.99
CA ALA A 26 45.31 -6.95 -22.99
C ALA A 26 45.89 -8.15 -22.22
N ASN A 27 46.90 -8.75 -22.83
CA ASN A 27 47.56 -10.00 -22.49
C ASN A 27 48.93 -9.68 -21.88
N LYS A 28 49.32 -10.29 -20.74
CA LYS A 28 50.64 -10.94 -20.53
C LYS A 28 50.96 -11.32 -19.08
N SER A 29 51.56 -12.50 -18.99
CA SER A 29 52.64 -12.93 -18.08
C SER A 29 52.30 -13.66 -16.77
N LEU A 30 52.36 -14.99 -16.89
CA LEU A 30 52.86 -16.01 -15.97
C LEU A 30 53.66 -15.52 -14.72
N ARG A 31 53.25 -16.04 -13.55
CA ARG A 31 54.11 -16.64 -12.50
C ARG A 31 53.25 -17.33 -11.40
N HIS A 32 53.67 -18.50 -10.96
CA HIS A 32 53.25 -19.28 -9.76
C HIS A 32 54.49 -19.43 -8.85
N PRO A 33 54.46 -19.97 -7.59
CA PRO A 33 53.43 -20.11 -6.53
C PRO A 33 54.00 -19.47 -5.18
N PRO A 34 53.67 -19.82 -3.89
CA PRO A 34 53.36 -21.13 -3.25
C PRO A 34 52.08 -21.18 -2.38
N GLN A 35 51.73 -22.39 -1.94
CA GLN A 35 50.68 -22.71 -0.97
C GLN A 35 51.13 -22.41 0.47
N SER A 36 50.23 -21.91 1.33
CA SER A 36 50.14 -22.32 2.74
C SER A 36 48.86 -21.79 3.44
N SER A 37 48.10 -22.74 3.98
CA SER A 37 47.41 -22.75 5.28
C SER A 37 46.45 -21.63 5.72
N SER A 38 45.36 -22.13 6.34
CA SER A 38 44.48 -21.51 7.35
C SER A 38 43.50 -20.43 6.89
N VAL A 39 42.25 -20.89 6.77
CA VAL A 39 41.02 -20.09 6.96
C VAL A 39 41.08 -19.32 8.28
N PRO A 40 40.67 -18.04 8.28
CA PRO A 40 39.72 -17.60 9.29
C PRO A 40 38.39 -17.17 8.68
N SER A 41 37.32 -17.67 9.30
CA SER A 41 35.95 -17.22 9.14
C SER A 41 35.82 -15.70 9.25
N LEU A 42 35.46 -15.05 8.16
CA LEU A 42 34.65 -13.84 8.16
C LEU A 42 34.06 -13.71 6.76
N LEU A 43 33.16 -14.65 6.42
CA LEU A 43 31.96 -14.23 5.71
C LEU A 43 31.34 -13.16 6.61
N ARG A 44 31.69 -11.90 6.36
CA ARG A 44 30.78 -10.81 6.66
C ARG A 44 29.47 -11.29 6.05
N PHE A 45 28.54 -11.68 6.90
CA PHE A 45 27.15 -11.49 6.60
C PHE A 45 27.09 -10.01 6.23
N SER A 46 27.13 -9.72 4.93
CA SER A 46 26.47 -8.54 4.41
C SER A 46 25.04 -8.71 4.90
N THR A 47 24.79 -8.17 6.09
CA THR A 47 23.47 -7.83 6.60
C THR A 47 22.73 -7.36 5.36
N MET A 48 21.72 -8.12 4.94
CA MET A 48 20.78 -7.66 3.93
C MET A 48 20.46 -6.22 4.32
N ASN A 49 20.96 -5.25 3.54
CA ASN A 49 20.81 -3.84 3.85
C ASN A 49 19.31 -3.65 4.03
N GLN A 50 18.88 -3.52 5.28
CA GLN A 50 17.48 -3.35 5.58
C GLN A 50 17.21 -1.91 5.19
N GLU A 51 16.80 -1.73 3.94
CA GLU A 51 16.61 -0.42 3.29
C GLU A 51 15.57 0.45 4.02
N TYR A 52 14.85 -0.12 4.99
CA TYR A 52 13.85 0.55 5.81
C TYR A 52 13.79 -0.09 7.21
N ASP A 53 13.48 0.72 8.22
CA ASP A 53 13.24 0.27 9.61
C ASP A 53 11.85 -0.36 9.77
N TYR A 54 10.84 0.22 9.11
CA TYR A 54 9.43 -0.20 9.22
C TYR A 54 8.77 -0.40 7.87
N LEU A 55 7.83 -1.34 7.80
CA LEU A 55 6.95 -1.55 6.66
C LEU A 55 5.51 -1.53 7.14
N PHE A 56 4.76 -0.50 6.78
CA PHE A 56 3.35 -0.38 7.19
C PHE A 56 2.43 -0.55 5.99
N LYS A 57 1.39 -1.35 6.18
CA LYS A 57 0.29 -1.51 5.24
C LYS A 57 -0.84 -0.56 5.63
N LEU A 58 -1.17 0.39 4.76
CA LEU A 58 -2.28 1.32 4.91
C LEU A 58 -3.40 1.00 3.91
N LEU A 59 -4.65 1.18 4.32
CA LEU A 59 -5.82 1.01 3.46
C LEU A 59 -6.64 2.30 3.44
N LEU A 60 -7.04 2.75 2.25
CA LEU A 60 -8.01 3.83 2.08
C LEU A 60 -9.39 3.23 1.83
N ILE A 61 -10.37 3.61 2.64
CA ILE A 61 -11.77 3.21 2.48
C ILE A 61 -12.70 4.42 2.54
N GLY A 62 -13.94 4.25 2.09
CA GLY A 62 -14.91 5.34 1.93
C GLY A 62 -15.69 5.21 0.63
N ASP A 63 -16.74 6.00 0.48
CA ASP A 63 -17.65 5.91 -0.66
C ASP A 63 -16.99 6.24 -2.01
N SER A 64 -17.67 5.90 -3.09
CA SER A 64 -17.26 6.28 -4.45
C SER A 64 -17.19 7.81 -4.55
N GLY A 65 -16.21 8.35 -5.27
CA GLY A 65 -16.14 9.80 -5.52
C GLY A 65 -15.63 10.68 -4.36
N VAL A 66 -15.42 10.15 -3.16
CA VAL A 66 -14.91 10.94 -2.00
C VAL A 66 -13.45 11.41 -2.17
N GLY A 67 -12.72 10.84 -3.13
CA GLY A 67 -11.38 11.28 -3.51
C GLY A 67 -10.20 10.48 -2.92
N LYS A 68 -10.41 9.22 -2.52
CA LYS A 68 -9.35 8.30 -2.03
C LYS A 68 -8.16 8.19 -3.00
N SER A 69 -8.44 7.92 -4.27
CA SER A 69 -7.41 7.83 -5.32
C SER A 69 -6.69 9.17 -5.50
N CYS A 70 -7.39 10.29 -5.41
CA CYS A 70 -6.77 11.62 -5.50
C CYS A 70 -5.85 11.89 -4.31
N LEU A 71 -6.23 11.49 -3.10
CA LEU A 71 -5.36 11.57 -1.92
C LEU A 71 -4.13 10.69 -2.08
N LEU A 72 -4.30 9.45 -2.57
CA LEU A 72 -3.17 8.55 -2.83
C LEU A 72 -2.21 9.12 -3.87
N LEU A 73 -2.71 9.62 -5.00
CA LEU A 73 -1.89 10.20 -6.06
C LEU A 73 -1.20 11.49 -5.60
N ARG A 74 -1.91 12.35 -4.87
CA ARG A 74 -1.33 13.56 -4.29
C ARG A 74 -0.22 13.23 -3.31
N PHE A 75 -0.41 12.22 -2.47
CA PHE A 75 0.63 11.80 -1.54
C PHE A 75 1.79 11.09 -2.27
N ALA A 76 1.54 10.17 -3.19
CA ALA A 76 2.60 9.35 -3.78
C ALA A 76 3.43 10.11 -4.83
N ASP A 77 2.78 10.92 -5.66
CA ASP A 77 3.36 11.47 -6.88
C ASP A 77 3.28 13.01 -6.95
N ASP A 78 2.79 13.68 -5.91
CA ASP A 78 2.47 15.13 -5.87
C ASP A 78 1.65 15.60 -7.09
N SER A 79 0.68 14.76 -7.50
CA SER A 79 -0.15 15.00 -8.67
C SER A 79 -1.63 15.03 -8.33
N TYR A 80 -2.41 15.76 -9.13
CA TYR A 80 -3.87 15.78 -9.04
C TYR A 80 -4.47 15.70 -10.43
N LEU A 81 -5.47 14.82 -10.58
CA LEU A 81 -6.24 14.66 -11.80
C LEU A 81 -7.67 15.14 -11.51
N GLU A 82 -8.09 16.18 -12.21
CA GLU A 82 -9.44 16.75 -12.07
C GLU A 82 -10.51 15.85 -12.72
N SER A 83 -10.14 15.10 -13.75
CA SER A 83 -11.03 14.11 -14.36
C SER A 83 -11.21 12.91 -13.44
N TYR A 84 -12.39 12.80 -12.83
CA TYR A 84 -12.78 11.62 -12.08
C TYR A 84 -12.89 10.40 -13.00
N ILE A 85 -12.02 9.43 -12.81
CA ILE A 85 -12.17 8.08 -13.37
C ILE A 85 -12.47 7.15 -12.21
N SER A 86 -13.62 6.47 -12.26
CA SER A 86 -13.96 5.46 -11.25
C SER A 86 -12.85 4.41 -11.17
N THR A 87 -12.31 4.20 -9.97
CA THR A 87 -11.30 3.16 -9.72
C THR A 87 -11.92 1.79 -9.96
N ILE A 88 -11.31 1.01 -10.85
CA ILE A 88 -11.71 -0.37 -11.11
C ILE A 88 -10.83 -1.26 -10.23
N GLY A 89 -11.41 -1.87 -9.20
CA GLY A 89 -10.68 -2.77 -8.30
C GLY A 89 -9.92 -2.03 -7.20
N VAL A 90 -8.65 -2.40 -7.00
CA VAL A 90 -7.78 -1.85 -5.94
C VAL A 90 -6.47 -1.41 -6.58
N ASP A 91 -6.04 -0.17 -6.31
CA ASP A 91 -4.74 0.35 -6.72
C ASP A 91 -3.74 0.30 -5.55
N PHE A 92 -2.45 0.28 -5.87
CA PHE A 92 -1.39 0.07 -4.90
C PHE A 92 -0.17 0.94 -5.19
N LYS A 93 0.24 1.72 -4.19
CA LYS A 93 1.46 2.53 -4.24
C LYS A 93 2.36 2.25 -3.06
N ILE A 94 3.67 2.35 -3.29
CA ILE A 94 4.69 2.33 -2.24
C ILE A 94 5.33 3.70 -2.18
N ARG A 95 5.37 4.30 -0.99
CA ARG A 95 6.16 5.50 -0.72
C ARG A 95 7.02 5.27 0.51
N THR A 96 8.31 5.58 0.40
CA THR A 96 9.22 5.58 1.55
C THR A 96 9.26 6.99 2.12
N VAL A 97 9.07 7.12 3.43
CA VAL A 97 9.13 8.37 4.17
C VAL A 97 10.12 8.26 5.33
N GLU A 98 10.68 9.38 5.75
CA GLU A 98 11.51 9.44 6.95
C GLU A 98 10.74 10.09 8.10
N GLN A 99 10.80 9.49 9.29
CA GLN A 99 10.12 10.02 10.46
C GLN A 99 10.84 9.65 11.76
N ASP A 100 11.25 10.67 12.54
CA ASP A 100 12.05 10.54 13.77
C ASP A 100 13.31 9.69 13.56
N GLY A 101 14.05 9.95 12.48
CA GLY A 101 15.28 9.23 12.13
C GLY A 101 15.06 7.78 11.69
N LYS A 102 13.81 7.37 11.43
CA LYS A 102 13.43 6.04 10.95
C LYS A 102 12.93 6.10 9.53
N THR A 103 13.40 5.17 8.71
CA THR A 103 12.95 5.00 7.33
C THR A 103 11.73 4.07 7.32
N ILE A 104 10.58 4.60 6.91
CA ILE A 104 9.29 3.88 6.91
C ILE A 104 8.85 3.67 5.46
N LYS A 105 8.68 2.41 5.06
CA LYS A 105 8.08 2.06 3.77
C LYS A 105 6.57 1.89 3.94
N LEU A 106 5.79 2.78 3.33
CA LEU A 106 4.33 2.74 3.34
C LEU A 106 3.83 1.99 2.11
N GLN A 107 3.00 0.98 2.33
CA GLN A 107 2.28 0.20 1.33
C GLN A 107 0.82 0.60 1.37
N ILE A 108 0.38 1.45 0.43
CA ILE A 108 -0.93 2.08 0.48
C ILE A 108 -1.83 1.44 -0.57
N TRP A 109 -2.95 0.91 -0.10
CA TRP A 109 -3.98 0.26 -0.91
C TRP A 109 -5.16 1.22 -1.06
N ASP A 110 -5.46 1.63 -2.29
CA ASP A 110 -6.64 2.43 -2.62
C ASP A 110 -7.75 1.53 -3.14
N THR A 111 -8.93 1.61 -2.52
CA THR A 111 -10.05 0.72 -2.83
C THR A 111 -11.09 1.42 -3.69
N ALA A 112 -11.70 0.69 -4.62
CA ALA A 112 -12.91 1.17 -5.28
C ALA A 112 -14.02 1.41 -4.24
N GLY A 113 -14.57 2.63 -4.23
CA GLY A 113 -15.69 2.99 -3.36
C GLY A 113 -17.05 2.53 -3.85
N GLN A 114 -17.10 1.73 -4.93
CA GLN A 114 -18.36 1.20 -5.44
C GLN A 114 -18.90 0.11 -4.52
N GLU A 115 -20.10 0.34 -4.02
CA GLU A 115 -20.90 -0.50 -3.17
C GLU A 115 -21.04 -1.95 -3.68
N ARG A 116 -21.10 -2.12 -5.01
CA ARG A 116 -21.14 -3.45 -5.67
C ARG A 116 -19.86 -4.28 -5.50
N PHE A 117 -18.75 -3.68 -5.07
CA PHE A 117 -17.48 -4.38 -4.87
C PHE A 117 -17.08 -4.53 -3.40
N ARG A 118 -17.91 -4.08 -2.44
CA ARG A 118 -17.62 -4.16 -0.99
C ARG A 118 -17.24 -5.57 -0.51
N THR A 119 -17.79 -6.63 -1.10
CA THR A 119 -17.43 -8.03 -0.77
C THR A 119 -15.98 -8.39 -1.14
N ILE A 120 -15.44 -7.81 -2.22
CA ILE A 120 -14.07 -8.07 -2.71
C ILE A 120 -13.04 -7.45 -1.76
N THR A 121 -13.40 -6.35 -1.10
CA THR A 121 -12.49 -5.55 -0.27
C THR A 121 -12.10 -6.21 1.05
N SER A 122 -12.91 -7.15 1.54
CA SER A 122 -12.72 -7.84 2.83
C SER A 122 -11.30 -8.42 3.04
N SER A 123 -10.71 -8.98 1.99
CA SER A 123 -9.34 -9.55 2.03
C SER A 123 -8.24 -8.51 2.27
N TYR A 124 -8.46 -7.24 1.90
CA TYR A 124 -7.46 -6.18 2.01
C TYR A 124 -7.32 -5.63 3.43
N TYR A 125 -8.36 -5.74 4.26
CA TYR A 125 -8.32 -5.37 5.68
C TYR A 125 -7.33 -6.22 6.48
N ARG A 126 -7.11 -7.48 6.09
CA ARG A 126 -6.21 -8.39 6.80
C ARG A 126 -4.77 -7.88 6.76
N GLY A 127 -4.18 -7.73 7.94
CA GLY A 127 -2.81 -7.24 8.12
C GLY A 127 -2.62 -5.75 7.81
N ALA A 128 -3.71 -4.98 7.66
CA ALA A 128 -3.61 -3.53 7.67
C ALA A 128 -3.09 -3.06 9.03
N HIS A 129 -2.10 -2.18 9.02
CA HIS A 129 -1.56 -1.55 10.22
C HIS A 129 -2.35 -0.28 10.56
N GLY A 130 -2.79 0.44 9.53
CA GLY A 130 -3.67 1.59 9.64
C GLY A 130 -4.70 1.66 8.51
N ILE A 131 -5.85 2.25 8.80
CA ILE A 131 -6.95 2.44 7.86
C ILE A 131 -7.40 3.89 7.93
N ILE A 132 -7.46 4.54 6.78
CA ILE A 132 -7.95 5.91 6.64
C ILE A 132 -9.35 5.84 6.02
N VAL A 133 -10.34 6.31 6.77
CA VAL A 133 -11.74 6.38 6.35
C VAL A 133 -11.99 7.77 5.79
N VAL A 134 -12.33 7.86 4.52
CA VAL A 134 -12.48 9.13 3.80
C VAL A 134 -13.95 9.38 3.50
N TYR A 135 -14.42 10.59 3.81
CA TYR A 135 -15.69 11.13 3.33
C TYR A 135 -15.44 12.46 2.61
N ASP A 136 -16.44 12.96 1.91
CA ASP A 136 -16.42 14.25 1.22
C ASP A 136 -17.19 15.29 2.06
N VAL A 137 -16.56 16.40 2.41
CA VAL A 137 -17.20 17.45 3.24
C VAL A 137 -18.40 18.13 2.54
N THR A 138 -18.53 17.95 1.23
CA THR A 138 -19.63 18.46 0.40
C THR A 138 -20.76 17.44 0.20
N ASP A 139 -20.60 16.22 0.73
CA ASP A 139 -21.57 15.13 0.60
C ASP A 139 -21.93 14.53 1.97
N GLN A 140 -23.13 14.89 2.45
CA GLN A 140 -23.66 14.42 3.73
C GLN A 140 -23.87 12.89 3.76
N GLU A 141 -24.21 12.26 2.63
CA GLU A 141 -24.42 10.82 2.56
C GLU A 141 -23.12 10.07 2.78
N SER A 142 -22.03 10.55 2.17
CA SER A 142 -20.69 9.98 2.36
C SER A 142 -20.25 10.01 3.83
N PHE A 143 -20.63 11.05 4.59
CA PHE A 143 -20.36 11.16 6.02
C PHE A 143 -21.25 10.21 6.84
N ASN A 144 -22.54 10.12 6.51
CA ASN A 144 -23.47 9.20 7.18
C ASN A 144 -23.01 7.74 7.04
N ASN A 145 -22.43 7.39 5.89
CA ASN A 145 -21.93 6.05 5.59
C ASN A 145 -20.61 5.71 6.30
N VAL A 146 -19.93 6.66 6.96
CA VAL A 146 -18.72 6.38 7.75
C VAL A 146 -18.94 5.30 8.80
N LYS A 147 -20.11 5.29 9.47
CA LYS A 147 -20.46 4.24 10.44
C LYS A 147 -20.44 2.84 9.82
N GLN A 148 -20.90 2.71 8.58
CA GLN A 148 -20.86 1.43 7.87
C GLN A 148 -19.42 1.00 7.59
N TRP A 149 -18.55 1.93 7.17
CA TRP A 149 -17.13 1.65 6.94
C TRP A 149 -16.39 1.24 8.22
N LEU A 150 -16.73 1.86 9.35
CA LEU A 150 -16.19 1.47 10.66
C LEU A 150 -16.62 0.03 11.03
N ASN A 151 -17.88 -0.33 10.80
CA ASN A 151 -18.34 -1.70 11.02
C ASN A 151 -17.61 -2.73 10.14
N GLU A 152 -17.21 -2.37 8.91
CA GLU A 152 -16.37 -3.24 8.07
C GLU A 152 -14.97 -3.42 8.66
N ILE A 153 -14.37 -2.34 9.20
CA ILE A 153 -13.08 -2.42 9.88
C ILE A 153 -13.18 -3.38 11.07
N ASP A 154 -14.20 -3.23 11.91
CA ASP A 154 -14.37 -4.07 13.11
C ASP A 154 -14.62 -5.54 12.75
N ARG A 155 -15.18 -5.81 11.56
CA ARG A 155 -15.45 -7.18 11.09
C ARG A 155 -14.24 -7.88 10.48
N TYR A 156 -13.36 -7.15 9.78
CA TYR A 156 -12.34 -7.75 8.92
C TYR A 156 -10.89 -7.38 9.27
N ALA A 157 -10.66 -6.29 9.99
CA ALA A 157 -9.33 -5.85 10.39
C ALA A 157 -8.90 -6.46 11.73
N SER A 158 -7.63 -6.28 12.09
CA SER A 158 -7.14 -6.63 13.42
C SER A 158 -7.66 -5.62 14.46
N GLU A 159 -7.96 -6.09 15.68
CA GLU A 159 -8.50 -5.26 16.77
C GLU A 159 -7.65 -4.02 17.09
N ASN A 160 -6.34 -4.08 16.85
CA ASN A 160 -5.38 -3.02 17.13
C ASN A 160 -4.99 -2.19 15.90
N VAL A 161 -5.81 -2.21 14.84
CA VAL A 161 -5.58 -1.39 13.66
C VAL A 161 -5.75 0.10 13.99
N ASN A 162 -4.81 0.94 13.56
CA ASN A 162 -4.93 2.38 13.72
C ASN A 162 -5.98 2.93 12.74
N LYS A 163 -6.85 3.82 13.20
CA LYS A 163 -7.94 4.40 12.40
C LYS A 163 -7.75 5.91 12.31
N LEU A 164 -8.08 6.53 11.18
CA LEU A 164 -8.10 7.98 11.00
C LEU A 164 -9.30 8.36 10.14
N LEU A 165 -10.11 9.32 10.61
CA LEU A 165 -11.17 9.91 9.82
C LEU A 165 -10.63 11.10 9.02
N VAL A 166 -10.92 11.12 7.73
CA VAL A 166 -10.52 12.20 6.82
C VAL A 166 -11.74 12.79 6.13
N GLY A 167 -11.98 14.09 6.33
CA GLY A 167 -12.93 14.88 5.54
C GLY A 167 -12.21 15.52 4.36
N ASN A 168 -12.36 14.96 3.16
CA ASN A 168 -11.69 15.46 1.96
C ASN A 168 -12.50 16.56 1.25
N LYS A 169 -11.86 17.26 0.32
CA LYS A 169 -12.41 18.38 -0.48
C LYS A 169 -12.72 19.63 0.36
N CYS A 170 -11.96 19.86 1.43
CA CYS A 170 -12.13 21.04 2.28
C CYS A 170 -11.86 22.39 1.58
N ASP A 171 -11.29 22.36 0.37
CA ASP A 171 -11.17 23.53 -0.52
C ASP A 171 -12.52 24.04 -1.04
N LEU A 172 -13.56 23.20 -1.06
CA LEU A 172 -14.90 23.55 -1.54
C LEU A 172 -15.75 24.17 -0.43
N THR A 173 -15.25 25.22 0.21
CA THR A 173 -15.87 25.84 1.40
C THR A 173 -17.32 26.28 1.20
N ALA A 174 -17.67 26.79 0.02
CA ALA A 174 -19.03 27.22 -0.31
C ALA A 174 -20.04 26.07 -0.42
N ASN A 175 -19.57 24.86 -0.72
CA ASN A 175 -20.41 23.67 -0.90
C ASN A 175 -20.34 22.74 0.32
N LYS A 176 -19.65 23.14 1.39
CA LYS A 176 -19.46 22.33 2.58
C LYS A 176 -20.80 22.15 3.30
N VAL A 177 -21.22 20.90 3.45
CA VAL A 177 -22.47 20.52 4.14
C VAL A 177 -22.20 19.82 5.47
N VAL A 178 -21.00 19.26 5.65
CA VAL A 178 -20.55 18.67 6.91
C VAL A 178 -19.57 19.64 7.58
N SER A 179 -19.95 20.21 8.72
CA SER A 179 -19.06 21.11 9.48
C SER A 179 -17.88 20.36 10.10
N SER A 180 -16.76 21.05 10.31
CA SER A 180 -15.58 20.45 10.96
C SER A 180 -15.89 20.04 12.39
N GLU A 181 -16.73 20.83 13.07
CA GLU A 181 -17.16 20.62 14.45
C GLU A 181 -18.00 19.36 14.57
N THR A 182 -18.96 19.14 13.65
CA THR A 182 -19.78 17.93 13.61
C THR A 182 -18.91 16.70 13.37
N ALA A 183 -18.00 16.75 12.40
CA ALA A 183 -17.12 15.62 12.09
C ALA A 183 -16.13 15.33 13.22
N LYS A 184 -15.59 16.37 13.86
CA LYS A 184 -14.71 16.24 15.02
C LYS A 184 -15.44 15.62 16.22
N ALA A 185 -16.63 16.11 16.53
CA ALA A 185 -17.45 15.56 17.61
C ALA A 185 -17.78 14.08 17.39
N PHE A 186 -18.13 13.72 16.15
CA PHE A 186 -18.33 12.32 15.78
C PHE A 186 -17.06 11.48 15.94
N ALA A 187 -15.90 11.98 15.50
CA ALA A 187 -14.63 11.27 15.63
C ALA A 187 -14.21 11.08 17.09
N ASP A 188 -14.47 12.07 17.94
CA ASP A 188 -14.22 12.01 19.38
C ASP A 188 -15.13 11.00 20.09
N GLU A 189 -16.41 10.95 19.72
CA GLU A 189 -17.38 9.96 20.24
C GLU A 189 -16.90 8.52 20.01
N ILE A 190 -16.33 8.24 18.83
CA ILE A 190 -15.82 6.91 18.46
C ILE A 190 -14.35 6.69 18.84
N GLY A 191 -13.67 7.71 19.37
CA GLY A 191 -12.29 7.64 19.82
C GLY A 191 -11.24 7.49 18.72
N ILE A 192 -11.43 8.11 17.54
CA ILE A 192 -10.43 8.11 16.46
C ILE A 192 -10.02 9.54 16.09
N PRO A 193 -8.77 9.77 15.64
CA PRO A 193 -8.34 11.08 15.16
C PRO A 193 -9.11 11.52 13.91
N PHE A 194 -9.20 12.83 13.71
CA PHE A 194 -9.86 13.47 12.58
C PHE A 194 -8.98 14.55 11.94
N MET A 195 -9.02 14.65 10.62
CA MET A 195 -8.36 15.71 9.85
C MET A 195 -9.16 16.06 8.59
N GLU A 196 -9.30 17.34 8.28
CA GLU A 196 -9.77 17.76 6.96
C GLU A 196 -8.62 17.87 5.98
N THR A 197 -8.85 17.44 4.74
CA THR A 197 -7.84 17.42 3.67
C THR A 197 -8.40 17.96 2.36
N SER A 198 -7.49 18.38 1.48
CA SER A 198 -7.80 18.60 0.08
C SER A 198 -6.72 17.99 -0.79
N ALA A 199 -7.08 16.96 -1.55
CA ALA A 199 -6.22 16.43 -2.60
C ALA A 199 -5.89 17.49 -3.68
N LYS A 200 -6.82 18.45 -3.91
CA LYS A 200 -6.67 19.49 -4.92
C LYS A 200 -5.58 20.50 -4.54
N SER A 201 -5.68 21.08 -3.35
CA SER A 201 -4.72 22.08 -2.83
C SER A 201 -3.58 21.48 -2.00
N ALA A 202 -3.49 20.16 -1.90
CA ALA A 202 -2.57 19.41 -1.04
C ALA A 202 -2.72 19.68 0.47
N THR A 203 -3.75 20.41 0.89
CA THR A 203 -4.00 20.74 2.31
C THR A 203 -4.09 19.46 3.13
N ASN A 204 -3.23 19.36 4.14
CA ASN A 204 -3.19 18.26 5.12
C ASN A 204 -2.98 16.84 4.56
N VAL A 205 -2.69 16.69 3.26
CA VAL A 205 -2.54 15.36 2.65
C VAL A 205 -1.31 14.66 3.22
N GLU A 206 -0.14 15.29 3.19
CA GLU A 206 1.09 14.73 3.79
C GLU A 206 0.88 14.44 5.29
N GLN A 207 0.27 15.39 5.99
CA GLN A 207 0.02 15.32 7.43
C GLN A 207 -0.85 14.12 7.80
N ALA A 208 -1.89 13.80 7.02
CA ALA A 208 -2.76 12.66 7.30
C ALA A 208 -2.01 11.32 7.25
N PHE A 209 -1.19 11.11 6.22
CA PHE A 209 -0.41 9.87 6.07
C PHE A 209 0.75 9.79 7.07
N MET A 210 1.43 10.90 7.34
CA MET A 210 2.51 10.95 8.33
C MET A 210 2.00 10.77 9.76
N ALA A 211 0.85 11.36 10.11
CA ALA A 211 0.21 11.14 11.41
C ALA A 211 -0.18 9.66 11.61
N MET A 212 -0.73 9.02 10.58
CA MET A 212 -1.01 7.58 10.61
C MET A 212 0.26 6.75 10.80
N ALA A 213 1.34 7.06 10.07
CA ALA A 213 2.62 6.37 10.21
C ALA A 213 3.22 6.55 11.61
N ALA A 214 3.12 7.75 12.18
CA ALA A 214 3.53 8.06 13.54
C ALA A 214 2.81 7.18 14.56
N GLU A 215 1.49 7.12 14.48
CA GLU A 215 0.66 6.42 15.44
C GLU A 215 0.92 4.90 15.42
N ILE A 216 1.04 4.33 14.22
CA ILE A 216 1.40 2.91 14.05
C ILE A 216 2.79 2.65 14.64
N LYS A 217 3.77 3.50 14.36
CA LYS A 217 5.13 3.35 14.88
C LYS A 217 5.15 3.40 16.41
N ASN A 218 4.47 4.37 17.01
CA ASN A 218 4.39 4.53 18.46
C ASN A 218 3.75 3.31 19.12
N ARG A 219 2.68 2.76 18.53
CA ARG A 219 2.06 1.52 18.97
C ARG A 219 2.98 0.31 18.85
N MET A 220 3.75 0.21 17.77
CA MET A 220 4.68 -0.91 17.58
C MET A 220 5.90 -0.81 18.50
N ALA A 221 6.32 0.40 18.90
CA ALA A 221 7.39 0.61 19.86
C ALA A 221 6.99 0.26 21.30
N SER A 222 5.70 0.38 21.64
CA SER A 222 5.17 0.09 22.99
C SER A 222 4.78 -1.38 23.20
N GLN A 223 4.67 -2.19 22.14
CA GLN A 223 4.49 -3.63 22.25
C GLN A 223 5.86 -4.31 22.48
N PRO A 224 6.04 -5.12 23.54
CA PRO A 224 7.26 -5.91 23.69
C PRO A 224 7.41 -6.81 22.47
N ALA A 225 8.59 -6.77 21.84
CA ALA A 225 8.88 -7.42 20.57
C ALA A 225 8.54 -8.92 20.62
N MET A 226 7.32 -9.29 20.24
CA MET A 226 7.04 -10.65 19.80
C MET A 226 7.74 -10.79 18.45
N ASN A 227 8.88 -11.48 18.49
CA ASN A 227 9.68 -11.96 17.38
C ASN A 227 9.01 -11.77 16.01
N ASN A 228 9.66 -10.99 15.15
CA ASN A 228 9.43 -10.96 13.70
C ASN A 228 9.72 -12.36 13.10
N ALA A 229 8.88 -13.34 13.42
CA ALA A 229 8.76 -14.57 12.67
C ALA A 229 8.05 -14.19 11.38
N ARG A 230 8.85 -13.91 10.35
CA ARG A 230 8.41 -13.87 8.96
C ARG A 230 7.44 -15.05 8.74
N PRO A 231 6.21 -14.84 8.24
CA PRO A 231 5.43 -15.97 7.75
C PRO A 231 6.27 -16.70 6.69
N PRO A 232 6.41 -18.03 6.76
CA PRO A 232 7.25 -18.77 5.83
C PRO A 232 6.76 -18.50 4.42
N THR A 233 7.60 -17.86 3.61
CA THR A 233 7.37 -17.74 2.18
C THR A 233 7.41 -19.15 1.60
N VAL A 234 6.24 -19.73 1.35
CA VAL A 234 6.12 -21.01 0.66
C VAL A 234 6.63 -20.79 -0.77
N GLN A 235 7.88 -21.18 -1.02
CA GLN A 235 8.39 -21.28 -2.38
C GLN A 235 7.72 -22.48 -3.04
N ILE A 236 6.61 -22.24 -3.75
CA ILE A 236 6.02 -23.24 -4.64
C ILE A 236 6.97 -23.39 -5.83
N ARG A 237 7.98 -24.26 -5.68
CA ARG A 237 8.72 -24.81 -6.82
C ARG A 237 7.79 -25.78 -7.53
N GLY A 238 7.13 -25.33 -8.59
CA GLY A 238 6.40 -26.21 -9.50
C GLY A 238 7.36 -27.25 -10.06
N GLN A 239 7.21 -28.51 -9.66
CA GLN A 239 7.83 -29.63 -10.35
C GLN A 239 7.03 -29.93 -11.63
N PRO A 240 7.69 -30.17 -12.78
CA PRO A 240 6.99 -30.55 -13.99
C PRO A 240 6.35 -31.93 -13.80
N VAL A 241 5.03 -32.00 -13.99
CA VAL A 241 4.28 -33.25 -13.99
C VAL A 241 4.73 -34.07 -15.20
N THR A 242 5.42 -35.18 -14.96
CA THR A 242 5.66 -36.19 -15.98
C THR A 242 4.33 -36.82 -16.37
N GLN A 243 3.85 -36.50 -17.57
CA GLN A 243 2.72 -37.18 -18.18
C GLN A 243 3.11 -38.64 -18.43
N LYS A 244 2.58 -39.55 -17.61
CA LYS A 244 2.48 -40.96 -17.99
C LYS A 244 1.16 -41.14 -18.73
N ALA A 245 1.27 -41.39 -20.03
CA ALA A 245 0.20 -41.97 -20.82
C ALA A 245 -0.09 -43.38 -20.28
N SER A 246 -1.35 -43.66 -19.92
CA SER A 246 -1.84 -45.02 -19.72
C SER A 246 -3.30 -45.08 -20.13
N CYS A 247 -3.56 -45.92 -21.13
CA CYS A 247 -4.84 -46.25 -21.73
C CYS A 247 -5.72 -47.14 -20.83
N CYS A 248 -7.05 -47.09 -21.09
CA CYS A 248 -8.14 -48.10 -21.05
C CYS A 248 -8.11 -49.23 -19.98
N SER A 249 -9.22 -49.72 -19.41
CA SER A 249 -10.51 -50.05 -20.04
C SER A 249 -11.62 -50.32 -19.00
N SER A 250 -12.85 -50.16 -19.46
CA SER A 250 -14.13 -50.46 -18.82
C SER A 250 -14.28 -51.92 -18.37
N SER A 251 -14.99 -52.12 -17.26
CA SER A 251 -15.90 -53.24 -17.01
C SER A 251 -16.97 -52.78 -16.03
#